data_AF-A0A836TI11-F1
#
_entry.id   AF-A0A836TI11-F1
#
_cell.length_a   1.000
_cell.length_b   1.000
_cell.length_c   1.000
_cell.angle_alpha   90.00
_cell.angle_beta   90.00
_cell.angle_gamma   90.00
#
_symmetry.space_group_name_H-M   'P 1'
#
loop_
_entity.id
_entity.type
_entity.pdbx_description
1 polymer ?
#
loop_
_entity_poly.entity_id
_entity_poly.type
_entity_poly.pdbx_seq_one_letter_code
_entity_poly.pdbx_strand_id
1 'polypeptide(L)'
;MTITEVKIYPFDSGEPDSSLRAFADVTLEQTILLKGFRILAAKNGGLFVGFPSRKGKDGKFYDMVGIKSVDLQSNLKSAILAAYRVYS
;
A
#
# COMPACT_ATOMS: atom_id res chain seq x y z
N MET A 1 10.77 -9.67 10.79
CA MET A 1 10.94 -9.43 9.34
C MET A 1 11.26 -7.96 9.11
N THR A 2 12.29 -7.71 8.32
CA THR A 2 12.79 -6.35 8.04
C THR A 2 12.38 -5.88 6.65
N ILE A 3 11.90 -4.65 6.55
CA ILE A 3 11.62 -3.99 5.27
C ILE A 3 12.94 -3.42 4.75
N THR A 4 13.33 -3.85 3.56
CA THR A 4 14.62 -3.49 2.95
C THR A 4 14.48 -2.46 1.84
N GLU A 5 13.32 -2.37 1.21
CA GLU A 5 13.04 -1.36 0.20
C GLU A 5 11.55 -1.03 0.18
N VAL A 6 11.23 0.23 -0.06
CA VAL A 6 9.87 0.68 -0.39
C VAL A 6 9.97 1.54 -1.65
N LYS A 7 9.26 1.17 -2.70
CA LYS A 7 9.14 1.95 -3.94
C LYS A 7 7.76 2.54 -4.03
N ILE A 8 7.69 3.86 -4.19
CA ILE A 8 6.45 4.62 -4.33
C ILE A 8 6.23 4.93 -5.81
N TYR A 9 5.01 4.70 -6.27
CA TYR A 9 4.55 5.04 -7.61
C TYR A 9 3.36 5.99 -7.46
N PRO A 10 3.55 7.31 -7.60
CA PRO A 10 2.46 8.26 -7.54
C PRO A 10 1.38 7.93 -8.54
N PHE A 11 0.15 8.21 -8.15
CA PHE A 11 -0.99 7.96 -9.01
C PHE A 11 -1.98 9.10 -8.85
N ASP A 12 -2.25 9.78 -9.94
CA ASP A 12 -3.35 10.72 -10.04
C ASP A 12 -4.39 10.10 -10.98
N SER A 13 -5.59 9.87 -10.48
CA SER A 13 -6.69 9.37 -11.32
C SER A 13 -7.31 10.47 -12.18
N GLY A 14 -6.99 11.74 -11.94
CA GLY A 14 -7.66 12.89 -12.56
C GLY A 14 -9.11 13.07 -12.08
N GLU A 15 -9.58 12.22 -11.17
CA GLU A 15 -10.93 12.31 -10.59
C GLU A 15 -10.86 13.07 -9.25
N PRO A 16 -11.66 14.13 -9.05
CA PRO A 16 -11.60 14.98 -7.86
C PRO A 16 -11.78 14.21 -6.54
N ASP A 17 -12.60 13.16 -6.56
CA ASP A 17 -12.99 12.37 -5.38
C ASP A 17 -12.22 11.06 -5.24
N SER A 18 -11.20 10.82 -6.05
CA SER A 18 -10.40 9.62 -5.91
C SER A 18 -9.59 9.65 -4.62
N SER A 19 -9.80 8.60 -3.82
CA SER A 19 -8.99 8.38 -2.64
C SER A 19 -7.58 7.90 -2.98
N LEU A 20 -7.32 7.31 -4.15
CA LEU A 20 -6.02 6.74 -4.48
C LEU A 20 -4.99 7.83 -4.79
N ARG A 21 -3.87 7.82 -4.06
CA ARG A 21 -2.77 8.79 -4.20
C ARG A 21 -1.49 8.19 -4.77
N ALA A 22 -1.23 6.93 -4.45
CA ALA A 22 -0.07 6.22 -4.96
C ALA A 22 -0.23 4.71 -4.80
N PHE A 23 0.56 3.97 -5.56
CA PHE A 23 0.88 2.58 -5.29
C PHE A 23 2.23 2.47 -4.59
N ALA A 24 2.43 1.38 -3.87
CA ALA A 24 3.73 1.05 -3.30
C ALA A 24 4.04 -0.44 -3.48
N ASP A 25 5.33 -0.71 -3.70
CA ASP A 25 5.89 -2.05 -3.66
C ASP A 25 6.89 -2.12 -2.49
N VAL A 26 6.92 -3.24 -1.78
CA VAL A 26 7.77 -3.43 -0.61
C VAL A 26 8.61 -4.70 -0.76
N THR A 27 9.92 -4.57 -0.56
CA THR A 27 10.85 -5.70 -0.52
C THR A 27 11.20 -6.02 0.93
N LEU A 28 10.95 -7.26 1.34
CA LEU A 28 11.27 -7.80 2.65
C LEU A 28 12.57 -8.60 2.57
N GLU A 29 13.51 -8.30 3.47
CA GLU A 29 14.77 -9.04 3.64
C GLU A 29 15.53 -9.29 2.33
N GLN A 30 15.44 -8.37 1.35
CA GLN A 30 16.00 -8.52 -0.01
C GLN A 30 15.59 -9.81 -0.75
N THR A 31 14.56 -10.52 -0.29
CA THR A 31 14.18 -11.85 -0.78
C THR A 31 12.75 -11.91 -1.31
N ILE A 32 11.83 -11.16 -0.71
CA ILE A 32 10.40 -11.22 -1.06
C ILE A 32 9.93 -9.83 -1.48
N LEU A 33 9.45 -9.72 -2.72
CA LEU A 33 8.82 -8.52 -3.24
C LEU A 33 7.29 -8.65 -3.19
N LEU A 34 6.65 -7.79 -2.41
CA LEU A 34 5.20 -7.67 -2.34
C LEU A 34 4.76 -6.42 -3.12
N LYS A 35 3.92 -6.62 -4.14
CA LYS A 35 3.50 -5.54 -5.04
C LYS A 35 2.07 -5.09 -4.82
N GLY A 36 1.82 -3.81 -5.12
CA GLY A 36 0.46 -3.29 -5.27
C GLY A 36 -0.21 -2.91 -3.96
N PHE A 37 0.56 -2.47 -2.96
CA PHE A 37 0.00 -1.68 -1.87
C PHE A 37 -0.55 -0.37 -2.43
N ARG A 38 -1.56 0.17 -1.75
CA ARG A 38 -2.26 1.40 -2.16
C ARG A 38 -2.21 2.41 -1.05
N ILE A 39 -1.79 3.63 -1.35
CA ILE A 39 -1.86 4.76 -0.44
C ILE A 39 -3.12 5.54 -0.80
N LEU A 40 -4.01 5.67 0.17
CA LEU A 40 -5.35 6.19 -0.01
C LEU A 40 -5.57 7.36 0.95
N ALA A 41 -6.27 8.40 0.50
CA ALA A 41 -6.69 9.53 1.29
C ALA A 41 -8.13 9.33 1.76
N ALA A 42 -8.36 9.51 3.06
CA ALA A 42 -9.67 9.53 3.66
C ALA A 42 -10.29 10.92 3.50
N LYS A 43 -11.63 10.99 3.61
CA LYS A 43 -12.37 12.26 3.49
C LYS A 43 -11.97 13.31 4.53
N ASN A 44 -11.42 12.88 5.66
CA ASN A 44 -10.93 13.75 6.74
C ASN A 44 -9.46 14.19 6.56
N GLY A 45 -8.83 13.87 5.42
CA GLY A 45 -7.44 14.23 5.13
C GLY A 45 -6.39 13.22 5.65
N GLY A 46 -6.80 12.17 6.37
CA GLY A 46 -5.88 11.12 6.80
C GLY A 46 -5.42 10.20 5.65
N LEU A 47 -4.17 9.73 5.69
CA LEU A 47 -3.66 8.73 4.75
C LEU A 47 -3.75 7.32 5.35
N PHE A 48 -4.11 6.34 4.53
CA PHE A 48 -4.17 4.93 4.91
C PHE A 48 -3.58 4.04 3.82
N VAL A 49 -3.08 2.88 4.24
CA VAL A 49 -2.47 1.89 3.34
C VAL A 49 -3.42 0.71 3.17
N GLY A 50 -3.90 0.53 1.95
CA GLY A 50 -4.60 -0.66 1.49
C GLY A 50 -3.60 -1.73 1.07
N PHE A 51 -3.88 -2.98 1.44
CA PHE A 51 -3.05 -4.13 1.09
C PHE A 51 -3.26 -4.54 -0.38
N PRO A 52 -2.33 -5.32 -0.95
CA PRO A 52 -2.49 -5.88 -2.28
C PRO A 52 -3.78 -6.69 -2.37
N SER A 53 -4.65 -6.30 -3.29
CA SER A 53 -5.92 -6.98 -3.54
C SER A 53 -6.25 -7.00 -5.03
N ARG A 54 -7.03 -7.99 -5.45
CA ARG A 54 -7.47 -8.14 -6.84
C ARG A 54 -8.98 -8.28 -6.90
N LYS A 55 -9.60 -7.62 -7.88
CA LYS A 55 -11.03 -7.78 -8.18
C LYS A 55 -11.25 -9.13 -8.89
N GLY A 56 -12.07 -9.98 -8.30
CA GLY A 56 -12.52 -11.24 -8.88
C GLY A 56 -13.56 -11.03 -9.99
N LYS A 57 -13.85 -12.11 -10.72
CA LYS A 57 -14.89 -12.11 -11.77
C LYS A 57 -16.29 -11.84 -11.22
N ASP A 58 -16.50 -12.16 -9.95
CA ASP A 58 -17.72 -11.89 -9.20
C ASP A 58 -17.83 -10.44 -8.71
N GLY A 59 -16.84 -9.60 -9.03
CA GLY A 59 -16.78 -8.20 -8.66
C GLY A 59 -16.26 -7.94 -7.24
N LYS A 60 -15.98 -8.97 -6.44
CA LYS A 60 -15.46 -8.83 -5.07
C LYS A 60 -13.95 -8.63 -5.08
N PHE A 61 -13.43 -7.96 -4.06
CA PHE A 61 -11.99 -7.83 -3.86
C PHE A 61 -11.48 -8.93 -2.94
N TYR A 62 -10.38 -9.54 -3.34
CA TYR A 62 -9.69 -10.58 -2.57
C TYR A 62 -8.28 -10.12 -2.25
N ASP A 63 -7.88 -10.32 -0.99
CA ASP A 63 -6.52 -10.08 -0.55
C ASP A 63 -5.57 -11.02 -1.29
N MET A 64 -4.50 -10.46 -1.86
CA MET A 64 -3.46 -11.24 -2.53
C MET A 64 -2.37 -11.72 -1.57
N VAL A 65 -2.29 -11.11 -0.38
CA VAL A 65 -1.28 -11.43 0.63
C VAL A 65 -1.92 -11.54 2.00
N GLY A 66 -1.80 -12.72 2.63
CA GLY A 66 -2.30 -12.97 3.98
C GLY A 66 -1.20 -12.85 5.03
N ILE A 67 -0.95 -11.65 5.55
CA ILE A 67 0.05 -11.44 6.62
C ILE A 67 -0.60 -11.71 7.98
N LYS A 68 -0.11 -12.70 8.73
CA LYS A 68 -0.68 -13.06 10.04
C LYS A 68 -0.11 -12.28 11.22
N SER A 69 1.12 -11.77 11.09
CA SER A 69 1.74 -10.94 12.13
C SER A 69 1.16 -9.53 12.10
N VAL A 70 0.50 -9.14 13.20
CA VAL A 70 -0.03 -7.77 13.40
C VAL A 70 1.10 -6.75 13.37
N ASP A 71 2.25 -7.08 13.96
CA ASP A 71 3.42 -6.21 13.99
C ASP A 71 3.96 -5.94 12.59
N LEU A 72 4.06 -6.98 11.74
CA LEU A 72 4.50 -6.80 10.36
C LEU A 72 3.49 -5.97 9.55
N GLN A 73 2.19 -6.16 9.76
CA GLN A 73 1.18 -5.32 9.12
C GLN A 73 1.34 -3.84 9.51
N SER A 74 1.54 -3.57 10.81
CA SER A 74 1.73 -2.20 11.32
C SER A 74 3.02 -1.57 10.78
N ASN A 75 4.11 -2.35 10.75
CA ASN A 75 5.40 -1.92 10.23
C ASN A 75 5.30 -1.57 8.73
N LEU A 76 4.65 -2.42 7.92
CA LEU A 76 4.41 -2.15 6.50
C LEU A 76 3.65 -0.86 6.27
N LYS A 77 2.53 -0.66 7.00
CA LYS A 77 1.73 0.57 6.89
C LYS A 77 2.57 1.79 7.21
N SER A 78 3.33 1.74 8.29
CA SER A 78 4.16 2.86 8.77
C SER A 78 5.29 3.19 7.80
N ALA A 79 6.01 2.17 7.32
CA ALA A 79 7.12 2.33 6.38
C ALA A 79 6.64 2.88 5.03
N ILE A 80 5.51 2.38 4.50
CA ILE A 80 4.93 2.87 3.25
C ILE A 80 4.52 4.34 3.36
N LEU A 81 3.83 4.72 4.44
CA LEU A 81 3.43 6.11 4.66
C LEU A 81 4.62 7.04 4.87
N ALA A 82 5.67 6.57 5.57
CA ALA A 82 6.90 7.33 5.74
C ALA A 82 7.60 7.57 4.39
N ALA A 83 7.75 6.53 3.57
CA ALA A 83 8.34 6.65 2.23
C ALA A 83 7.53 7.58 1.32
N TYR A 84 6.19 7.51 1.39
CA TYR A 84 5.32 8.41 0.62
C TYR A 84 5.51 9.88 1.00
N ARG A 85 5.61 10.21 2.30
CA ARG A 85 5.82 11.59 2.78
C ARG A 85 7.17 12.19 2.39
N VAL A 86 8.19 11.35 2.20
CA VAL A 86 9.52 11.81 1.72
C VAL A 86 9.51 12.03 0.21
N TYR A 87 8.70 11.24 -0.51
CA TYR A 87 8.54 11.38 -1.94
C TYR A 87 7.71 12.62 -2.33
N SER A 88 6.59 12.86 -1.64
CA SER A 88 5.64 13.95 -1.90
C SER A 88 6.16 15.31 -1.47
#